data_AF-A0A6I5NQR1-F1
#
_entry.id   AF-A0A6I5NQR1-F1
#
_cell.length_a   1.000
_cell.length_b   1.000
_cell.length_c   1.000
_cell.angle_alpha   90.00
_cell.angle_beta   90.00
_cell.angle_gamma   90.00
#
_symmetry.space_group_name_H-M   'P 1'
#
loop_
_entity.id
_entity.type
_entity.pdbx_description
1 polymer ?
#
loop_
_entity_poly.entity_id
_entity_poly.type
_entity_poly.pdbx_seq_one_letter_code
_entity_poly.pdbx_strand_id
1 'polypeptide(L)' 'MSIEERAQATAKNIEGKLQEAAGEITGDPKDKAEGQAKQAEAQAQHAKEDVKDELKKSID' A
#
# COMPACT_ATOMS: atom_id res chain seq x y z
N MET A 1 15.64 -16.56 -1.94
CA MET A 1 16.02 -15.55 -0.93
C MET A 1 16.92 -16.21 0.10
N SER A 2 18.11 -15.65 0.30
CA SER A 2 19.07 -16.11 1.31
C SER A 2 18.64 -15.70 2.72
N ILE A 3 19.25 -16.29 3.77
CA ILE A 3 18.96 -15.97 5.18
C ILE A 3 19.18 -14.47 5.48
N GLU A 4 20.20 -13.89 4.85
CA GLU A 4 20.52 -12.47 4.96
C GLU A 4 19.42 -11.56 4.38
N GLU A 5 18.80 -11.97 3.27
CA GLU A 5 17.63 -11.28 2.72
C GLU A 5 16.42 -11.35 3.66
N ARG A 6 16.20 -12.52 4.30
CA ARG A 6 15.13 -12.68 5.29
C ARG A 6 15.34 -11.80 6.52
N ALA A 7 16.58 -11.68 6.98
CA ALA A 7 16.95 -10.79 8.08
C ALA A 7 16.73 -9.31 7.72
N GLN A 8 17.16 -8.88 6.53
CA GLN A 8 16.89 -7.52 6.02
C GLN A 8 15.39 -7.23 5.89
N ALA A 9 14.62 -8.17 5.36
CA ALA A 9 13.17 -8.01 5.22
C ALA A 9 12.45 -7.89 6.58
N THR A 10 12.97 -8.60 7.59
CA THR A 10 12.45 -8.53 8.97
C THR A 10 12.82 -7.20 9.62
N ALA A 11 14.06 -6.74 9.47
CA ALA A 11 14.50 -5.44 9.99
C ALA A 11 13.67 -4.28 9.39
N LYS A 12 13.47 -4.27 8.07
CA LYS A 12 12.62 -3.29 7.39
C LYS A 12 11.16 -3.32 7.87
N ASN A 13 10.61 -4.50 8.17
CA ASN A 13 9.27 -4.62 8.75
C ASN A 13 9.16 -3.98 10.13
N ILE A 14 10.17 -4.16 10.98
CA ILE A 14 10.19 -3.59 12.34
C ILE A 14 10.34 -2.06 12.27
N GLU A 15 11.21 -1.57 11.38
CA GLU A 15 11.42 -0.14 11.17
C GLU A 15 10.17 0.54 10.61
N GLY A 16 9.48 -0.10 9.65
CA GLY A 16 8.20 0.36 9.13
C GLY A 16 7.10 0.42 10.21
N LYS A 17 7.02 -0.59 11.08
CA LYS A 17 6.09 -0.57 12.23
C LYS A 17 6.41 0.52 13.24
N LEU A 18 7.69 0.82 13.46
CA LEU A 18 8.10 1.92 14.32
C LEU A 18 7.73 3.28 13.70
N GLN A 19 7.89 3.45 12.38
CA GLN A 19 7.43 4.64 11.68
C GLN A 19 5.91 4.78 11.69
N GLU A 20 5.17 3.68 11.53
CA GLU A 20 3.70 3.68 11.59
C GLU A 20 3.20 4.05 12.98
N ALA A 21 3.78 3.45 14.02
CA ALA A 21 3.49 3.82 15.41
C ALA A 21 3.88 5.27 15.71
N ALA A 22 5.03 5.74 15.21
CA ALA A 22 5.43 7.13 15.34
C ALA A 22 4.48 8.06 14.57
N GLY A 23 3.99 7.68 13.39
CA GLY A 23 3.02 8.44 12.62
C GLY A 23 1.65 8.53 13.30
N GLU A 24 1.17 7.42 13.90
CA GLU A 24 -0.05 7.41 14.70
C GLU A 24 0.08 8.22 16.00
N ILE A 25 1.24 8.14 16.67
CA ILE A 25 1.51 8.86 17.93
C ILE A 25 1.74 10.36 17.69
N THR A 26 2.48 10.71 16.64
CA THR A 26 2.77 12.11 16.28
C THR A 26 1.53 12.77 15.65
N GLY A 27 0.60 11.96 15.12
CA GLY A 27 -0.69 12.41 14.65
C GLY A 27 -0.57 13.41 13.49
N ASP A 28 0.46 13.28 12.64
CA ASP A 28 0.68 14.24 11.57
C ASP A 28 -0.46 14.12 10.55
N PRO A 29 -1.36 15.12 10.48
CA PRO A 29 -2.58 15.01 9.67
C PRO A 29 -2.25 14.91 8.17
N LYS A 30 -1.02 15.27 7.77
CA LYS A 30 -0.52 15.04 6.41
C LYS A 30 -0.36 13.56 6.10
N ASP A 31 0.32 12.77 6.95
CA ASP A 31 0.55 11.35 6.67
C ASP A 31 -0.77 10.56 6.63
N LYS A 32 -1.72 10.89 7.51
CA LYS A 32 -3.06 10.30 7.48
C LYS A 32 -3.84 10.68 6.22
N ALA A 33 -3.79 11.95 5.81
CA ALA A 33 -4.44 12.40 4.59
C ALA A 33 -3.79 11.81 3.33
N GLU A 34 -2.47 11.70 3.30
CA GLU A 34 -1.71 11.13 2.20
C GLU A 34 -1.96 9.61 2.09
N GLY A 35 -2.07 8.91 3.21
CA GLY A 35 -2.47 7.50 3.28
C GLY A 35 -3.89 7.28 2.74
N GLN A 36 -4.85 8.11 3.14
CA GLN A 36 -6.22 8.03 2.62
C GLN A 36 -6.30 8.38 1.12
N ALA A 37 -5.53 9.36 0.65
CA ALA A 37 -5.45 9.70 -0.76
C ALA A 37 -4.89 8.54 -1.60
N LYS A 38 -3.81 7.89 -1.16
CA LYS A 38 -3.24 6.72 -1.83
C LYS A 38 -4.22 5.53 -1.87
N GLN A 39 -4.98 5.30 -0.80
CA GLN A 39 -6.01 4.26 -0.79
C GLN A 39 -7.14 4.55 -1.79
N ALA A 40 -7.59 5.80 -1.88
CA ALA A 40 -8.60 6.20 -2.84
C ALA A 40 -8.12 6.06 -4.29
N GLU A 41 -6.86 6.42 -4.56
CA GLU A 41 -6.26 6.29 -5.88
C GLU A 41 -6.11 4.82 -6.29
N ALA A 42 -5.70 3.94 -5.37
CA ALA A 42 -5.61 2.50 -5.60
C ALA A 42 -6.98 1.87 -5.91
N GLN A 43 -8.04 2.25 -5.17
CA GLN A 43 -9.40 1.78 -5.47
C GLN A 43 -9.89 2.25 -6.85
N ALA A 44 -9.58 3.49 -7.22
CA ALA A 44 -9.94 4.02 -8.53
C ALA A 44 -9.22 3.28 -9.67
N GLN A 45 -7.94 2.95 -9.49
CA GLN A 45 -7.21 2.15 -10.48
C GLN A 45 -7.77 0.73 -10.60
N HIS A 46 -8.03 0.06 -9.48
CA HIS A 46 -8.65 -1.28 -9.49
C HIS A 46 -9.99 -1.29 -10.20
N ALA A 47 -10.89 -0.36 -9.87
CA ALA A 47 -12.19 -0.26 -10.54
C ALA A 47 -12.04 -0.04 -12.06
N LYS A 48 -11.03 0.73 -12.47
CA LYS A 48 -10.73 0.96 -13.88
C LYS A 48 -10.22 -0.29 -14.59
N GLU A 49 -9.43 -1.10 -13.90
CA GLU A 49 -8.89 -2.36 -14.39
C GLU A 49 -9.98 -3.43 -14.48
N ASP A 50 -10.84 -3.55 -13.46
CA ASP A 50 -12.00 -4.45 -13.44
C ASP A 50 -12.94 -4.19 -14.64
N VAL A 51 -13.26 -2.91 -14.91
CA VAL A 51 -14.07 -2.53 -16.09
C VAL A 51 -13.39 -2.94 -17.40
N LYS A 52 -12.06 -2.82 -17.47
CA LYS A 52 -11.30 -3.16 -18.67
C LYS A 52 -11.24 -4.67 -18.89
N ASP A 53 -11.14 -5.44 -17.82
CA ASP A 53 -11.17 -6.90 -17.86
C ASP A 53 -12.54 -7.43 -18.26
N GLU A 54 -13.62 -6.84 -17.74
CA GLU A 54 -15.00 -7.21 -18.06
C GLU A 54 -15.37 -6.89 -19.53
N LEU A 55 -14.87 -5.77 -20.07
CA LEU A 55 -15.00 -5.44 -21.49
C LEU A 55 -14.24 -6.42 -22.39
N LYS A 56 -13.02 -6.80 -22.01
CA LYS A 56 -12.25 -7.82 -22.73
C LYS A 56 -12.99 -9.15 -22.76
N LYS A 57 -13.53 -9.56 -21.60
CA LYS A 57 -14.25 -10.83 -21.45
C LYS A 57 -15.59 -10.88 -22.21
N SER A 58 -16.17 -9.72 -22.51
CA SER A 58 -17.39 -9.62 -23.32
C SER A 58 -17.12 -9.54 -24.84
N ILE A 59 -15.87 -9.29 -25.24
CA ILE A 59 -15.45 -9.18 -26.64
C ILE A 59 -14.81 -10.50 -27.16
N ASP A 60 -14.34 -11.37 -26.27
CA ASP A 60 -13.93 -12.75 -26.55
C ASP A 60 -15.14 -13.69 -26.71
#